data_AF-A0A9W8UB86-F1
#
_entry.id   AF-A0A9W8UB86-F1
#
_cell.length_a   1.000
_cell.length_b   1.000
_cell.length_c   1.000
_cell.angle_alpha   90.00
_cell.angle_beta   90.00
_cell.angle_gamma   90.00
#
_symmetry.space_group_name_H-M   'P 1'
#
loop_
_entity.id
_entity.type
_entity.pdbx_description
1 polymer ?
#
loop_
_entity_poly.entity_id
_entity_poly.type
_entity_poly.pdbx_seq_one_letter_code
_entity_poly.pdbx_strand_id
1 'polypeptide(L)'
;MSIRLGRASVIQDLEIDIPRSFNFHGTLSVESRALTATWLRGASFQSRVYEQLLCPAALALSTTEIAERARLLAQEWHQIETEAKESRELAIATLEKIKTSPLVDIYVKGDQVQMLSTLTLIYQAIPAPQGSRSRIGGECIETARRATYAHLECIAALKNDPFARTSYIHRNLVLTPFAPFFILFCYIIETLSTEDLELLQEFTTSIQGCDNASEVTAKLAKLCRVISDVAALYVEAKSNQQEDAMEDIGGEFDTYLSQLGFLPVADQSADANAGVENVPLFAEDPQLSQVTDWMSGSRNWFGLLDHDVSQIGE
;
A
#
# COMPACT_ATOMS: atom_id res chain seq x y z
N MET A 1 4.94 11.84 -4.60
CA MET A 1 4.79 11.64 -6.06
C MET A 1 5.70 10.56 -6.63
N SER A 2 6.95 10.47 -6.17
CA SER A 2 7.94 9.49 -6.64
C SER A 2 7.47 8.03 -6.48
N ILE A 3 6.84 7.69 -5.34
CA ILE A 3 6.23 6.38 -5.09
C ILE A 3 5.16 6.05 -6.13
N ARG A 4 4.27 7.01 -6.44
CA ARG A 4 3.19 6.84 -7.43
C ARG A 4 3.73 6.53 -8.81
N LEU A 5 4.65 7.36 -9.29
CA LEU A 5 5.13 7.28 -10.67
C LEU A 5 6.21 6.21 -10.85
N GLY A 6 6.62 5.55 -9.77
CA GLY A 6 7.72 4.60 -9.80
C GLY A 6 9.00 5.22 -10.37
N ARG A 7 9.25 6.51 -10.13
CA ARG A 7 10.46 7.22 -10.58
C ARG A 7 10.83 8.30 -9.59
N ALA A 8 12.10 8.69 -9.58
CA ALA A 8 12.57 9.78 -8.75
C ALA A 8 11.85 11.09 -9.12
N SER A 9 11.79 12.02 -8.17
CA SER A 9 11.27 13.36 -8.45
C SER A 9 12.09 14.02 -9.55
N VAL A 10 11.41 14.69 -10.49
CA VAL A 10 12.08 15.47 -11.55
C VAL A 10 12.80 16.68 -10.96
N ILE A 11 12.21 17.29 -9.93
CA ILE A 11 12.81 18.39 -9.15
C ILE A 11 13.21 17.79 -7.80
N GLN A 12 14.50 17.79 -7.52
CA GLN A 12 15.04 17.25 -6.27
C GLN A 12 14.85 18.25 -5.14
N ASP A 13 14.68 17.74 -3.92
CA ASP A 13 14.51 18.56 -2.71
C ASP A 13 15.67 19.54 -2.47
N LEU A 14 16.86 19.19 -2.97
CA LEU A 14 18.10 19.98 -2.90
C LEU A 14 18.14 21.12 -3.94
N GLU A 15 17.33 21.02 -4.99
CA GLU A 15 17.22 22.03 -6.06
C GLU A 15 16.18 23.11 -5.74
N ILE A 16 15.43 22.96 -4.64
CA ILE A 16 14.41 23.92 -4.19
C ILE A 16 15.10 24.96 -3.29
N ASP A 17 15.26 26.17 -3.82
CA ASP A 17 15.92 27.30 -3.15
C ASP A 17 14.93 28.26 -2.45
N ILE A 18 13.63 28.07 -2.65
CA ILE A 18 12.58 28.87 -2.01
C ILE A 18 12.27 28.41 -0.57
N PRO A 19 11.83 29.32 0.32
CA PRO A 19 11.44 28.95 1.68
C PRO A 19 10.35 27.87 1.71
N ARG A 20 10.54 26.87 2.57
CA ARG A 20 9.58 25.79 2.85
C ARG A 20 8.43 26.23 3.77
N SER A 21 7.96 27.46 3.60
CA SER A 21 6.89 28.05 4.40
C SER A 21 5.89 28.77 3.49
N PHE A 22 4.61 28.54 3.76
CA PHE A 22 3.53 29.19 3.03
C PHE A 22 2.99 30.35 3.86
N ASN A 23 2.86 31.52 3.24
CA ASN A 23 2.23 32.67 3.88
C ASN A 23 0.75 32.71 3.46
N PHE A 24 -0.11 32.20 4.33
CA PHE A 24 -1.55 32.34 4.17
C PHE A 24 -2.04 33.61 4.87
N HIS A 25 -2.91 34.36 4.19
CA HIS A 25 -3.61 35.50 4.76
C HIS A 25 -5.08 35.16 4.98
N GLY A 26 -5.67 35.69 6.05
CA GLY A 26 -7.08 35.50 6.38
C GLY A 26 -7.33 34.67 7.64
N THR A 27 -8.61 34.35 7.87
CA THR A 27 -9.13 33.72 9.09
C THR A 27 -8.63 32.30 9.34
N LEU A 28 -8.10 31.63 8.31
CA LEU A 28 -7.57 30.25 8.35
C LEU A 28 -6.05 30.18 8.17
N SER A 29 -5.35 31.30 8.38
CA SER A 29 -3.92 31.39 8.09
C SER A 29 -3.06 30.45 8.93
N VAL A 30 -3.42 30.19 10.19
CA VAL A 30 -2.64 29.31 11.08
C VAL A 30 -2.83 27.85 10.72
N GLU A 31 -4.08 27.45 10.48
CA GLU A 31 -4.50 26.09 10.14
C GLU A 31 -3.97 25.68 8.76
N SER A 32 -4.09 26.59 7.77
CA SER A 32 -3.58 26.36 6.43
C SER A 32 -2.04 26.21 6.43
N ARG A 33 -1.34 26.98 7.27
CA ARG A 33 0.11 26.80 7.47
C ARG A 33 0.46 25.45 8.07
N ALA A 34 -0.26 25.01 9.10
CA ALA A 34 -0.05 23.72 9.73
C ALA A 34 -0.26 22.54 8.76
N LEU A 35 -1.34 22.59 7.98
CA LEU A 35 -1.67 21.56 6.99
C LEU A 35 -0.65 21.50 5.86
N THR A 36 -0.32 22.65 5.27
CA THR A 36 0.68 22.69 4.19
C THR A 36 2.08 22.32 4.64
N ALA A 37 2.48 22.68 5.87
CA ALA A 37 3.74 22.21 6.45
C ALA A 37 3.76 20.68 6.63
N THR A 38 2.62 20.09 7.00
CA THR A 38 2.48 18.63 7.12
C THR A 38 2.55 17.96 5.75
N TRP A 39 1.84 18.48 4.74
CA TRP A 39 1.92 17.95 3.38
C TRP A 39 3.31 18.07 2.77
N LEU A 40 4.01 19.18 3.01
CA LEU A 40 5.38 19.36 2.51
C LEU A 40 6.32 18.33 3.14
N ARG A 41 6.24 18.14 4.46
CA ARG A 41 7.01 17.09 5.16
C ARG A 41 6.67 15.70 4.62
N GLY A 42 5.38 15.39 4.45
CA GLY A 42 4.92 14.13 3.88
C GLY A 42 5.43 13.89 2.45
N ALA A 43 5.43 14.92 1.60
CA ALA A 43 5.94 14.82 0.23
C ALA A 43 7.45 14.55 0.19
N SER A 44 8.25 15.28 0.98
CA SER A 44 9.69 15.04 1.11
C SER A 44 9.97 13.63 1.66
N PHE A 45 9.22 13.21 2.68
CA PHE A 45 9.33 11.88 3.26
C PHE A 45 9.04 10.78 2.24
N GLN A 46 7.95 10.89 1.49
CA GLN A 46 7.61 9.94 0.42
C GLN A 46 8.67 9.87 -0.69
N SER A 47 9.33 10.98 -1.05
CA SER A 47 10.42 10.92 -2.02
C SER A 47 11.60 10.13 -1.47
N ARG A 48 11.96 10.34 -0.21
CA ARG A 48 13.03 9.60 0.45
C ARG A 48 12.73 8.12 0.61
N VAL A 49 11.47 7.75 0.93
CA VAL A 49 11.02 6.35 0.94
C VAL A 49 11.25 5.71 -0.43
N TYR A 50 10.87 6.41 -1.50
CA TYR A 50 11.10 5.92 -2.85
C TYR A 50 12.60 5.71 -3.13
N GLU A 51 13.44 6.71 -2.86
CA GLU A 51 14.88 6.65 -3.12
C GLU A 51 15.59 5.57 -2.30
N GLN A 52 15.18 5.37 -1.04
CA GLN A 52 15.89 4.46 -0.14
C GLN A 52 15.40 3.02 -0.19
N LEU A 53 14.14 2.78 -0.59
CA LEU A 53 13.52 1.45 -0.56
C LEU A 53 13.01 0.95 -1.93
N LEU A 54 12.60 1.85 -2.85
CA LEU A 54 11.83 1.46 -4.05
C LEU A 54 12.53 1.76 -5.38
N CYS A 55 13.59 2.56 -5.38
CA CYS A 55 14.32 2.87 -6.60
C CYS A 55 15.18 1.66 -7.03
N PRO A 56 15.55 1.53 -8.33
CA PRO A 56 16.32 0.38 -8.80
C PRO A 56 17.62 0.15 -8.03
N ALA A 57 18.32 1.22 -7.63
CA ALA A 57 19.54 1.11 -6.84
C ALA A 57 19.26 0.61 -5.41
N ALA A 58 18.13 0.97 -4.81
CA ALA A 58 17.72 0.47 -3.50
C ALA A 58 17.33 -1.01 -3.56
N LEU A 59 16.66 -1.44 -4.63
CA LEU A 59 16.25 -2.83 -4.84
C LEU A 59 17.44 -3.78 -5.09
N ALA A 60 18.60 -3.24 -5.47
CA ALA A 60 19.84 -4.01 -5.65
C ALA A 60 20.64 -4.21 -4.34
N LEU A 61 20.18 -3.65 -3.22
CA LEU A 61 20.83 -3.81 -1.91
C LEU A 61 20.45 -5.14 -1.27
N SER A 62 21.22 -5.55 -0.25
CA SER A 62 20.89 -6.74 0.53
C SER A 62 19.61 -6.54 1.36
N THR A 63 18.89 -7.63 1.62
CA THR A 63 17.69 -7.64 2.48
C THR A 63 17.95 -6.99 3.85
N THR A 64 19.13 -7.23 4.43
CA THR A 64 19.52 -6.65 5.73
C THR A 64 19.65 -5.13 5.65
N GLU A 65 20.28 -4.59 4.60
CA GLU A 65 20.44 -3.15 4.42
C GLU A 65 19.11 -2.45 4.14
N ILE A 66 18.24 -3.06 3.32
CA ILE A 66 16.90 -2.55 3.03
C ILE A 66 16.06 -2.53 4.32
N ALA A 67 16.09 -3.61 5.10
CA ALA A 67 15.36 -3.70 6.36
C ALA A 67 15.82 -2.65 7.36
N GLU A 68 17.12 -2.37 7.44
CA GLU A 68 17.65 -1.35 8.33
C GLU A 68 17.22 0.07 7.93
N ARG A 69 17.28 0.39 6.63
CA ARG A 69 16.73 1.66 6.11
C ARG A 69 15.24 1.80 6.40
N ALA A 70 14.49 0.72 6.24
CA ALA A 70 13.06 0.71 6.53
C ALA A 70 12.77 0.98 8.02
N ARG A 71 13.54 0.39 8.95
CA ARG A 71 13.41 0.67 10.39
C ARG A 71 13.68 2.14 10.71
N LEU A 72 14.73 2.72 10.14
CA LEU A 72 15.05 4.14 10.33
C LEU A 72 13.95 5.06 9.80
N LEU A 73 13.40 4.76 8.61
CA LEU A 73 12.28 5.50 8.03
C LEU A 73 11.00 5.36 8.87
N ALA A 74 10.71 4.17 9.41
CA ALA A 74 9.58 3.96 10.30
C ALA A 74 9.73 4.73 11.62
N GLN A 75 10.94 4.80 12.18
CA GLN A 75 11.20 5.62 13.38
C GLN A 75 11.02 7.11 13.11
N GLU A 76 11.58 7.61 12.00
CA GLU A 76 11.41 9.00 11.56
C GLU A 76 9.93 9.33 11.35
N TRP A 77 9.19 8.40 10.75
CA TRP A 77 7.75 8.52 10.57
C TRP A 77 7.02 8.77 11.89
N HIS A 78 7.24 7.91 12.88
CA HIS A 78 6.58 8.03 14.19
C HIS A 78 6.91 9.36 14.88
N GLN A 79 8.13 9.88 14.68
CA GLN A 79 8.50 11.20 15.15
C GLN A 79 7.70 12.31 14.42
N ILE A 80 7.63 12.27 13.09
CA ILE A 80 6.86 13.24 12.30
C ILE A 80 5.38 13.21 12.70
N GLU A 81 4.80 12.01 12.87
CA GLU A 81 3.40 11.83 13.27
C GLU A 81 3.15 12.43 14.67
N THR A 82 4.04 12.17 15.62
CA THR A 82 3.94 12.70 16.98
C THR A 82 4.02 14.23 17.00
N GLU A 83 4.99 14.81 16.29
CA GLU A 83 5.17 16.27 16.21
C GLU A 83 4.02 16.97 15.47
N ALA A 84 3.43 16.30 14.46
CA ALA A 84 2.35 16.86 13.67
C ALA A 84 0.96 16.68 14.29
N LYS A 85 0.80 15.77 15.28
CA LYS A 85 -0.50 15.35 15.80
C LYS A 85 -1.33 16.50 16.34
N GLU A 86 -0.82 17.23 17.33
CA GLU A 86 -1.56 18.32 17.98
C GLU A 86 -1.93 19.43 16.99
N SER A 87 -0.98 19.78 16.11
CA SER A 87 -1.19 20.81 15.10
C SER A 87 -2.23 20.41 14.05
N ARG A 88 -2.25 19.12 13.65
CA ARG A 88 -3.22 18.56 12.71
C ARG A 88 -4.61 18.46 13.32
N GLU A 89 -4.73 17.97 14.55
CA GLU A 89 -6.01 17.87 15.28
C GLU A 89 -6.65 19.25 15.47
N LEU A 90 -5.85 20.26 15.85
CA LEU A 90 -6.32 21.63 15.97
C LEU A 90 -6.79 22.19 14.62
N ALA A 91 -6.04 21.95 13.54
CA ALA A 91 -6.43 22.38 12.20
C ALA A 91 -7.74 21.74 11.73
N ILE A 92 -7.90 20.42 11.93
CA ILE A 92 -9.15 19.69 11.62
C ILE A 92 -10.33 20.28 12.39
N ALA A 93 -10.19 20.42 13.72
CA ALA A 93 -11.28 20.90 14.57
C ALA A 93 -11.73 22.32 14.18
N THR A 94 -10.78 23.20 13.83
CA THR A 94 -11.11 24.54 13.35
C THR A 94 -11.84 24.49 12.01
N LEU A 95 -11.36 23.68 11.06
CA LEU A 95 -11.97 23.54 9.72
C LEU A 95 -13.40 23.00 9.79
N GLU A 96 -13.63 21.97 10.61
CA GLU A 96 -14.97 21.40 10.85
C GLU A 96 -15.91 22.45 11.45
N LYS A 97 -15.43 23.25 12.41
CA LYS A 97 -16.22 24.29 13.09
C LYS A 97 -16.70 25.39 12.15
N ILE A 98 -15.89 25.77 11.17
CA ILE A 98 -16.25 26.82 10.21
C ILE A 98 -16.97 26.28 8.96
N LYS A 99 -17.26 24.96 8.92
CA LYS A 99 -17.91 24.29 7.78
C LYS A 99 -17.19 24.58 6.46
N THR A 100 -15.88 24.35 6.42
CA THR A 100 -15.13 24.43 5.16
C THR A 100 -15.69 23.48 4.11
N SER A 101 -15.30 23.70 2.85
CA SER A 101 -15.67 22.84 1.73
C SER A 101 -15.43 21.36 2.08
N PRO A 102 -16.35 20.44 1.74
CA PRO A 102 -16.15 18.99 1.86
C PRO A 102 -14.84 18.51 1.24
N LEU A 103 -14.31 19.23 0.24
CA LEU A 103 -13.00 18.97 -0.35
C LEU A 103 -11.86 19.06 0.66
N VAL A 104 -11.88 20.04 1.57
CA VAL A 104 -10.83 20.19 2.58
C VAL A 104 -10.86 19.00 3.55
N ASP A 105 -12.04 18.57 3.96
CA ASP A 105 -12.20 17.41 4.84
C ASP A 105 -11.67 16.13 4.18
N ILE A 106 -11.91 15.94 2.87
CA ILE A 106 -11.33 14.85 2.07
C ILE A 106 -9.80 14.90 2.07
N TYR A 107 -9.23 16.09 1.87
CA TYR A 107 -7.78 16.24 1.78
C TYR A 107 -7.10 15.88 3.09
N VAL A 108 -7.68 16.32 4.21
CA VAL A 108 -7.12 16.07 5.54
C VAL A 108 -7.35 14.63 6.01
N LYS A 109 -8.56 14.09 5.82
CA LYS A 109 -8.87 12.70 6.19
C LYS A 109 -8.13 11.68 5.31
N GLY A 110 -8.02 11.97 4.00
CA GLY A 110 -7.25 11.15 3.07
C GLY A 110 -5.75 11.16 3.30
N ASP A 111 -5.20 12.23 3.90
CA ASP A 111 -3.78 12.29 4.21
C ASP A 111 -3.36 11.11 5.10
N GLN A 112 -4.10 10.86 6.19
CA GLN A 112 -3.84 9.73 7.08
C GLN A 112 -3.84 8.38 6.36
N VAL A 113 -4.71 8.21 5.35
CA VAL A 113 -4.77 6.99 4.55
C VAL A 113 -3.52 6.84 3.68
N GLN A 114 -3.06 7.90 3.01
CA GLN A 114 -1.81 7.88 2.24
C GLN A 114 -0.57 7.66 3.11
N MET A 115 -0.58 8.31 4.27
CA MET A 115 0.43 8.22 5.30
C MET A 115 0.59 6.76 5.78
N LEU A 116 -0.50 6.11 6.19
CA LEU A 116 -0.51 4.70 6.58
C LEU A 116 -0.15 3.76 5.41
N SER A 117 -0.61 4.06 4.19
CA SER A 117 -0.24 3.29 2.99
C SER A 117 1.27 3.35 2.71
N THR A 118 1.89 4.50 2.94
CA THR A 118 3.34 4.66 2.82
C THR A 118 4.05 3.87 3.90
N LEU A 119 3.56 3.90 5.14
CA LEU A 119 4.12 3.15 6.25
C LEU A 119 4.00 1.63 6.04
N THR A 120 2.91 1.16 5.42
CA THR A 120 2.78 -0.25 4.99
C THR A 120 3.89 -0.65 4.02
N LEU A 121 4.23 0.19 3.03
CA LEU A 121 5.34 -0.08 2.11
C LEU A 121 6.70 -0.13 2.83
N ILE A 122 6.88 0.71 3.86
CA ILE A 122 8.10 0.70 4.68
C ILE A 122 8.18 -0.62 5.47
N TYR A 123 7.13 -0.99 6.19
CA TYR A 123 7.14 -2.22 6.98
C TYR A 123 7.21 -3.49 6.12
N GLN A 124 6.70 -3.46 4.88
CA GLN A 124 6.84 -4.55 3.93
C GLN A 124 8.31 -4.87 3.60
N ALA A 125 9.18 -3.85 3.66
CA ALA A 125 10.61 -4.02 3.43
C ALA A 125 11.37 -4.63 4.63
N ILE A 126 10.68 -4.90 5.73
CA ILE A 126 11.24 -5.54 6.94
C ILE A 126 10.81 -7.01 6.96
N PRO A 127 11.75 -7.97 6.91
CA PRO A 127 11.43 -9.39 6.97
C PRO A 127 10.73 -9.77 8.28
N ALA A 128 9.78 -10.70 8.20
CA ALA A 128 9.17 -11.27 9.39
C ALA A 128 10.22 -12.04 10.24
N PRO A 129 10.07 -12.05 11.58
CA PRO A 129 10.90 -12.88 12.45
C PRO A 129 10.85 -14.36 12.09
N GLN A 130 11.94 -15.10 12.33
CA GLN A 130 11.97 -16.54 12.09
C GLN A 130 10.87 -17.26 12.88
N GLY A 131 10.18 -18.20 12.23
CA GLY A 131 9.06 -18.94 12.83
C GLY A 131 7.72 -18.21 12.82
N SER A 132 7.63 -17.04 12.15
CA SER A 132 6.36 -16.36 11.95
C SER A 132 5.41 -17.19 11.08
N ARG A 133 4.10 -17.09 11.35
CA ARG A 133 3.04 -17.75 10.58
C ARG A 133 2.95 -17.25 9.13
N SER A 134 3.40 -16.04 8.89
CA SER A 134 3.39 -15.37 7.58
C SER A 134 4.73 -14.69 7.35
N ARG A 135 5.09 -14.50 6.09
CA ARG A 135 6.25 -13.70 5.66
C ARG A 135 6.03 -12.20 5.88
N ILE A 136 4.78 -11.79 6.06
CA ILE A 136 4.41 -10.43 6.40
C ILE A 136 4.60 -10.23 7.90
N GLY A 137 5.51 -9.32 8.26
CA GLY A 137 5.76 -8.96 9.65
C GLY A 137 4.53 -8.36 10.34
N GLY A 138 4.45 -8.51 11.67
CA GLY A 138 3.33 -8.03 12.49
C GLY A 138 3.02 -6.54 12.28
N GLU A 139 4.05 -5.70 12.25
CA GLU A 139 3.90 -4.25 12.04
C GLU A 139 3.34 -3.91 10.65
N CYS A 140 3.69 -4.71 9.63
CA CYS A 140 3.22 -4.52 8.27
C CYS A 140 1.72 -4.81 8.16
N ILE A 141 1.28 -5.96 8.67
CA ILE A 141 -0.15 -6.34 8.63
C ILE A 141 -1.00 -5.42 9.52
N GLU A 142 -0.51 -5.04 10.71
CA GLU A 142 -1.21 -4.11 11.59
C GLU A 142 -1.39 -2.74 10.92
N THR A 143 -0.34 -2.23 10.27
CA THR A 143 -0.41 -0.96 9.55
C THR A 143 -1.36 -1.04 8.35
N ALA A 144 -1.36 -2.16 7.61
CA ALA A 144 -2.28 -2.39 6.50
C ALA A 144 -3.75 -2.41 6.95
N ARG A 145 -4.05 -3.06 8.09
CA ARG A 145 -5.39 -3.01 8.71
C ARG A 145 -5.78 -1.59 9.08
N ARG A 146 -4.90 -0.86 9.78
CA ARG A 146 -5.13 0.54 10.17
C ARG A 146 -5.41 1.43 8.95
N ALA A 147 -4.67 1.26 7.85
CA ALA A 147 -4.89 2.01 6.62
C ALA A 147 -6.28 1.72 6.02
N THR A 148 -6.70 0.46 6.07
CA THR A 148 -7.99 0.01 5.55
C THR A 148 -9.16 0.52 6.39
N TYR A 149 -9.06 0.46 7.72
CA TYR A 149 -10.06 1.06 8.60
C TYR A 149 -10.17 2.58 8.40
N ALA A 150 -9.04 3.29 8.32
CA ALA A 150 -9.03 4.73 8.05
C ALA A 150 -9.68 5.06 6.69
N HIS A 151 -9.49 4.20 5.68
CA HIS A 151 -10.17 4.31 4.39
C HIS A 151 -11.69 4.15 4.53
N LEU A 152 -12.16 3.12 5.24
CA LEU A 152 -13.58 2.86 5.45
C LEU A 152 -14.25 4.01 6.21
N GLU A 153 -13.59 4.55 7.24
CA GLU A 153 -14.05 5.74 7.97
C GLU A 153 -14.19 6.96 7.04
N CYS A 154 -13.22 7.18 6.14
CA CYS A 154 -13.29 8.24 5.14
C CYS A 154 -14.50 8.05 4.20
N ILE A 155 -14.68 6.86 3.62
CA ILE A 155 -15.80 6.58 2.72
C ILE A 155 -17.15 6.77 3.43
N ALA A 156 -17.27 6.28 4.67
CA ALA A 156 -18.48 6.43 5.48
C ALA A 156 -18.83 7.92 5.74
N ALA A 157 -17.82 8.75 6.01
CA ALA A 157 -18.00 10.19 6.18
C ALA A 157 -18.47 10.90 4.89
N LEU A 158 -18.13 10.35 3.72
CA LEU A 158 -18.45 10.91 2.40
C LEU A 158 -19.72 10.33 1.76
N LYS A 159 -20.48 9.49 2.47
CA LYS A 159 -21.64 8.75 1.93
C LYS A 159 -22.71 9.63 1.25
N ASN A 160 -22.86 10.88 1.70
CA ASN A 160 -23.88 11.81 1.20
C ASN A 160 -23.35 12.78 0.13
N ASP A 161 -22.07 12.67 -0.25
CA ASP A 161 -21.43 13.53 -1.25
C ASP A 161 -20.70 12.67 -2.30
N PRO A 162 -21.41 12.28 -3.38
CA PRO A 162 -20.84 11.43 -4.44
C PRO A 162 -19.63 12.05 -5.14
N PHE A 163 -19.59 13.38 -5.27
CA PHE A 163 -18.48 14.09 -5.90
C PHE A 163 -17.25 14.01 -5.00
N ALA A 164 -17.41 14.31 -3.71
CA ALA A 164 -16.35 14.20 -2.73
C ALA A 164 -15.81 12.76 -2.63
N ARG A 165 -16.70 11.77 -2.56
CA ARG A 165 -16.31 10.34 -2.54
C ARG A 165 -15.48 9.97 -3.76
N THR A 166 -15.91 10.41 -4.95
CA THR A 166 -15.18 10.17 -6.20
C THR A 166 -13.79 10.83 -6.19
N SER A 167 -13.71 12.10 -5.79
CA SER A 167 -12.43 12.82 -5.67
C SER A 167 -11.49 12.16 -4.66
N TYR A 168 -12.02 11.66 -3.54
CA TYR A 168 -11.26 10.92 -2.54
C TYR A 168 -10.67 9.63 -3.11
N ILE A 169 -11.48 8.80 -3.78
CA ILE A 169 -11.02 7.53 -4.36
C ILE A 169 -9.95 7.78 -5.42
N HIS A 170 -10.21 8.75 -6.32
CA HIS A 170 -9.24 9.10 -7.33
C HIS A 170 -7.90 9.54 -6.70
N ARG A 171 -7.93 10.42 -5.70
CA ARG A 171 -6.71 10.91 -5.06
C ARG A 171 -5.96 9.84 -4.27
N ASN A 172 -6.66 9.02 -3.48
CA ASN A 172 -6.01 8.17 -2.49
C ASN A 172 -5.76 6.75 -2.97
N LEU A 173 -6.56 6.25 -3.92
CA LEU A 173 -6.50 4.85 -4.37
C LEU A 173 -6.04 4.71 -5.82
N VAL A 174 -6.40 5.65 -6.71
CA VAL A 174 -5.96 5.62 -8.11
C VAL A 174 -4.57 6.24 -8.25
N LEU A 175 -4.35 7.39 -7.64
CA LEU A 175 -3.06 8.09 -7.70
C LEU A 175 -2.01 7.52 -6.74
N THR A 176 -2.28 6.48 -5.97
CA THR A 176 -1.24 5.85 -5.14
C THR A 176 -1.57 4.38 -5.05
N PRO A 177 -0.63 3.47 -5.34
CA PRO A 177 -0.87 2.06 -5.12
C PRO A 177 -1.27 1.87 -3.66
N PHE A 178 -2.52 1.48 -3.42
CA PHE A 178 -3.02 1.20 -2.08
C PHE A 178 -2.48 -0.18 -1.65
N ALA A 179 -1.18 -0.22 -1.37
CA ALA A 179 -0.44 -1.39 -0.91
C ALA A 179 -1.14 -2.17 0.23
N PRO A 180 -1.82 -1.52 1.20
CA PRO A 180 -2.55 -2.23 2.25
C PRO A 180 -3.50 -3.32 1.75
N PHE A 181 -4.21 -3.09 0.63
CA PHE A 181 -5.13 -4.08 0.07
C PHE A 181 -4.41 -5.38 -0.33
N PHE A 182 -3.25 -5.26 -0.96
CA PHE A 182 -2.47 -6.42 -1.39
C PHE A 182 -1.76 -7.11 -0.24
N ILE A 183 -1.31 -6.36 0.77
CA ILE A 183 -0.77 -6.95 2.00
C ILE A 183 -1.83 -7.79 2.72
N LEU A 184 -3.06 -7.29 2.82
CA LEU A 184 -4.18 -8.07 3.35
C LEU A 184 -4.41 -9.34 2.53
N PHE A 185 -4.50 -9.21 1.20
CA PHE A 185 -4.66 -10.36 0.30
C PHE A 185 -3.58 -11.44 0.53
N CYS A 186 -2.30 -11.07 0.46
CA CYS A 186 -1.21 -12.01 0.67
C CYS A 186 -1.25 -12.64 2.06
N TYR A 187 -1.57 -11.86 3.09
CA TYR A 187 -1.70 -12.36 4.46
C TYR A 187 -2.85 -13.38 4.59
N ILE A 188 -3.99 -13.13 3.96
CA ILE A 188 -5.14 -14.05 3.93
C ILE A 188 -4.74 -15.37 3.26
N ILE A 189 -4.06 -15.31 2.12
CA ILE A 189 -3.60 -16.52 1.40
C ILE A 189 -2.62 -17.34 2.26
N GLU A 190 -1.72 -16.68 3.00
CA GLU A 190 -0.74 -17.37 3.86
C GLU A 190 -1.33 -17.91 5.17
N THR A 191 -2.40 -17.29 5.70
CA THR A 191 -2.88 -17.58 7.05
C THR A 191 -4.31 -18.09 7.12
N LEU A 192 -5.08 -18.02 6.05
CA LEU A 192 -6.52 -18.29 6.01
C LEU A 192 -7.31 -17.43 7.01
N SER A 193 -6.85 -16.21 7.28
CA SER A 193 -7.50 -15.29 8.22
C SER A 193 -8.87 -14.84 7.68
N THR A 194 -9.94 -15.27 8.35
CA THR A 194 -11.32 -14.89 7.99
C THR A 194 -11.63 -13.44 8.36
N GLU A 195 -11.09 -12.95 9.47
CA GLU A 195 -11.23 -11.54 9.89
C GLU A 195 -10.64 -10.59 8.83
N ASP A 196 -9.46 -10.90 8.31
CA ASP A 196 -8.84 -10.08 7.27
C ASP A 196 -9.57 -10.21 5.92
N LEU A 197 -10.17 -11.37 5.64
CA LEU A 197 -11.01 -11.57 4.45
C LEU A 197 -12.26 -10.69 4.51
N GLU A 198 -12.93 -10.62 5.65
CA GLU A 198 -14.07 -9.72 5.86
C GLU A 198 -13.65 -8.26 5.62
N LEU A 199 -12.52 -7.84 6.19
CA LEU A 199 -11.99 -6.49 5.99
C LEU A 199 -11.66 -6.18 4.51
N LEU A 200 -11.09 -7.16 3.79
CA LEU A 200 -10.81 -7.05 2.35
C LEU A 200 -12.09 -6.90 1.51
N GLN A 201 -13.15 -7.62 1.89
CA GLN A 201 -14.48 -7.54 1.25
C GLN A 201 -15.19 -6.22 1.55
N GLU A 202 -15.09 -5.71 2.78
CA GLU A 202 -15.59 -4.38 3.15
C GLU A 202 -14.92 -3.29 2.33
N PHE A 203 -13.60 -3.32 2.19
CA PHE A 203 -12.86 -2.41 1.31
C PHE A 203 -13.33 -2.51 -0.14
N THR A 204 -13.48 -3.73 -0.65
CA THR A 204 -13.95 -3.94 -2.03
C THR A 204 -15.34 -3.34 -2.24
N THR A 205 -16.23 -3.48 -1.25
CA THR A 205 -17.58 -2.92 -1.31
C THR A 205 -17.57 -1.40 -1.20
N SER A 206 -16.67 -0.82 -0.39
CA SER A 206 -16.59 0.63 -0.16
C SER A 206 -16.24 1.43 -1.42
N ILE A 207 -15.55 0.82 -2.38
CA ILE A 207 -15.16 1.47 -3.65
C ILE A 207 -16.14 1.21 -4.80
N GLN A 208 -17.12 0.33 -4.62
CA GLN A 208 -18.17 0.07 -5.62
C GLN A 208 -19.09 1.29 -5.79
N GLY A 209 -19.57 1.51 -7.02
CA GLY A 209 -20.45 2.63 -7.36
C GLY A 209 -19.73 3.91 -7.79
N CYS A 210 -18.40 3.90 -7.80
CA CYS A 210 -17.58 4.94 -8.44
C CYS A 210 -17.12 4.56 -9.86
N ASP A 211 -17.68 3.47 -10.41
CA ASP A 211 -17.34 2.93 -11.73
C ASP A 211 -17.71 3.87 -12.89
N ASN A 212 -18.72 4.72 -12.68
CA ASN A 212 -19.17 5.68 -13.70
C ASN A 212 -18.35 6.97 -13.72
N ALA A 213 -17.41 7.14 -12.79
CA ALA A 213 -16.66 8.38 -12.65
C ALA A 213 -15.47 8.47 -13.62
N SER A 214 -14.74 7.37 -13.80
CA SER A 214 -13.69 7.25 -14.81
C SER A 214 -13.40 5.78 -15.11
N GLU A 215 -12.81 5.53 -16.28
CA GLU A 215 -12.38 4.18 -16.65
C GLU A 215 -11.35 3.61 -15.66
N VAL A 216 -10.48 4.47 -15.12
CA VAL A 216 -9.44 4.08 -14.16
C VAL A 216 -10.06 3.63 -12.83
N THR A 217 -11.09 4.32 -12.32
CA THR A 217 -11.77 3.88 -11.09
C THR A 217 -12.54 2.59 -11.31
N ALA A 218 -13.16 2.40 -12.48
CA ALA A 218 -13.82 1.14 -12.84
C ALA A 218 -12.84 -0.04 -12.92
N LYS A 219 -11.66 0.17 -13.52
CA LYS A 219 -10.58 -0.84 -13.58
C LYS A 219 -10.10 -1.22 -12.18
N LEU A 220 -9.87 -0.23 -11.30
CA LEU A 220 -9.48 -0.47 -9.91
C LEU A 220 -10.53 -1.27 -9.15
N ALA A 221 -11.80 -0.86 -9.20
CA ALA A 221 -12.89 -1.56 -8.52
C ALA A 221 -13.06 -3.01 -9.02
N LYS A 222 -12.94 -3.22 -10.34
CA LYS A 222 -12.93 -4.57 -10.92
C LYS A 222 -11.77 -5.41 -10.41
N LEU A 223 -10.56 -4.84 -10.34
CA LEU A 223 -9.37 -5.54 -9.85
C LEU A 223 -9.53 -5.98 -8.40
N CYS A 224 -9.89 -5.05 -7.50
CA CYS A 224 -10.09 -5.37 -6.09
C CYS A 224 -11.17 -6.43 -5.89
N ARG A 225 -12.28 -6.36 -6.66
CA ARG A 225 -13.32 -7.39 -6.62
C ARG A 225 -12.78 -8.77 -7.01
N VAL A 226 -12.11 -8.89 -8.16
CA VAL A 226 -11.55 -10.18 -8.60
C VAL A 226 -10.59 -10.74 -7.56
N ILE A 227 -9.71 -9.92 -6.97
CA ILE A 227 -8.78 -10.36 -5.93
C ILE A 227 -9.51 -10.80 -4.67
N SER A 228 -10.54 -10.07 -4.25
CA SER A 228 -11.35 -10.42 -3.09
C SER A 228 -12.13 -11.72 -3.30
N ASP A 229 -12.66 -11.95 -4.50
CA ASP A 229 -13.34 -13.19 -4.88
C ASP A 229 -12.37 -14.38 -4.87
N VAL A 230 -11.16 -14.20 -5.40
CA VAL A 230 -10.10 -15.22 -5.35
C VAL A 230 -9.71 -15.57 -3.92
N ALA A 231 -9.56 -14.57 -3.05
CA ALA A 231 -9.26 -14.80 -1.64
C ALA A 231 -10.36 -15.60 -0.93
N ALA A 232 -11.63 -15.26 -1.19
CA ALA A 232 -12.77 -15.96 -0.61
C ALA A 232 -12.83 -17.43 -1.06
N LEU A 233 -12.71 -17.68 -2.37
CA LEU A 233 -12.68 -19.03 -2.94
C LEU A 233 -11.52 -19.86 -2.40
N TYR A 234 -10.35 -19.25 -2.22
CA TYR A 234 -9.18 -19.93 -1.68
C TYR A 234 -9.40 -20.35 -0.21
N VAL A 235 -9.91 -19.43 0.63
CA VAL A 235 -10.21 -19.72 2.03
C VAL A 235 -11.28 -20.80 2.14
N GLU A 236 -12.34 -20.73 1.34
CA GLU A 236 -13.40 -21.75 1.29
C GLU A 236 -12.84 -23.12 0.88
N ALA A 237 -12.05 -23.18 -0.19
CA ALA A 237 -11.44 -24.42 -0.67
C ALA A 237 -10.53 -25.07 0.38
N LYS A 238 -9.68 -24.27 1.07
CA LYS A 238 -8.77 -24.77 2.10
C LYS A 238 -9.50 -25.15 3.40
N SER A 239 -10.57 -24.45 3.77
CA SER A 239 -11.42 -24.82 4.91
C SER A 239 -12.12 -26.15 4.67
N ASN A 240 -12.66 -26.36 3.46
CA ASN A 240 -13.34 -27.60 3.10
C ASN A 240 -12.36 -28.79 3.00
N GLN A 241 -11.10 -28.57 2.58
CA GLN A 241 -10.05 -29.60 2.58
C GLN A 241 -9.60 -30.04 3.98
N GLN A 242 -9.74 -29.19 5.00
CA GLN A 242 -9.49 -29.59 6.38
C GLN A 242 -10.61 -30.48 6.95
N GLU A 243 -11.81 -30.44 6.36
CA GLU A 243 -12.99 -31.21 6.78
C GLU A 243 -13.22 -32.48 5.94
N ASP A 244 -12.92 -32.47 4.64
CA ASP A 244 -13.03 -33.61 3.73
C ASP A 244 -11.71 -33.86 2.98
N ALA A 245 -11.30 -35.13 2.89
CA ALA A 245 -10.10 -35.60 2.19
C ALA A 245 -10.23 -35.50 0.65
N MET A 246 -10.48 -34.30 0.11
CA MET A 246 -10.53 -34.03 -1.32
C MET A 246 -9.29 -33.23 -1.75
N GLU A 247 -8.28 -33.95 -2.20
CA GLU A 247 -6.89 -33.50 -2.31
C GLU A 247 -6.53 -32.60 -3.52
N ASP A 248 -7.45 -32.28 -4.43
CA ASP A 248 -7.01 -31.78 -5.75
C ASP A 248 -7.09 -30.24 -5.91
N ILE A 249 -8.16 -29.59 -5.45
CA ILE A 249 -8.44 -28.18 -5.82
C ILE A 249 -7.49 -27.19 -5.14
N GLY A 250 -7.26 -27.33 -3.82
CA GLY A 250 -6.38 -26.40 -3.09
C GLY A 250 -4.91 -26.48 -3.53
N GLY A 251 -4.46 -27.62 -4.05
CA GLY A 251 -3.08 -27.80 -4.55
C GLY A 251 -2.83 -27.11 -5.90
N GLU A 252 -3.83 -27.09 -6.78
CA GLU A 252 -3.77 -26.32 -8.03
C GLU A 252 -3.70 -24.81 -7.74
N PHE A 253 -4.52 -24.31 -6.81
CA PHE A 253 -4.45 -22.90 -6.37
C PHE A 253 -3.07 -22.53 -5.83
N ASP A 254 -2.45 -23.37 -5.00
CA ASP A 254 -1.11 -23.12 -4.46
C ASP A 254 -0.06 -23.06 -5.58
N THR A 255 -0.20 -23.90 -6.60
CA THR A 255 0.69 -23.92 -7.77
C THR A 255 0.57 -22.63 -8.59
N TYR A 256 -0.65 -22.13 -8.83
CA TYR A 256 -0.84 -20.85 -9.52
C TYR A 256 -0.34 -19.66 -8.68
N LEU A 257 -0.62 -19.66 -7.38
CA LEU A 257 -0.20 -18.58 -6.48
C LEU A 257 1.32 -18.55 -6.30
N SER A 258 2.00 -19.69 -6.25
CA SER A 258 3.46 -19.76 -6.23
C SER A 258 4.09 -19.29 -7.55
N GLN A 259 3.51 -19.65 -8.71
CA GLN A 259 3.94 -19.13 -10.01
C GLN A 259 3.80 -17.61 -10.11
N LEU A 260 2.79 -17.04 -9.44
CA LEU A 260 2.56 -15.60 -9.37
C LEU A 260 3.38 -14.90 -8.27
N GLY A 261 4.17 -15.63 -7.48
CA GLY A 261 4.99 -15.10 -6.39
C GLY A 261 4.24 -14.82 -5.08
N PHE A 262 2.99 -15.26 -4.94
CA PHE A 262 2.19 -15.08 -3.74
C PHE A 262 2.44 -16.14 -2.66
N LEU A 263 3.00 -17.30 -3.02
CA LEU A 263 3.35 -18.39 -2.10
C LEU A 263 4.80 -18.83 -2.32
N PRO A 264 5.50 -19.38 -1.31
CA PRO A 264 6.85 -19.91 -1.51
C PRO A 264 6.77 -21.09 -2.49
N VAL A 265 7.75 -21.20 -3.40
CA VAL A 265 7.86 -22.38 -4.25
C VAL A 265 8.12 -23.57 -3.32
N ALA A 266 7.22 -24.55 -3.32
CA ALA A 266 7.46 -25.79 -2.61
C ALA A 266 8.68 -26.46 -3.25
N ASP A 267 9.72 -26.70 -2.44
CA ASP A 267 10.96 -27.31 -2.87
C ASP A 267 10.68 -28.78 -3.27
N GLN A 268 10.38 -29.02 -4.55
CA GLN A 268 10.15 -30.36 -5.11
C GLN A 268 11.47 -31.14 -5.29
N SER A 269 12.46 -30.92 -4.43
CA SER A 269 13.74 -31.63 -4.43
C SER A 269 13.97 -32.42 -3.14
N ALA A 270 12.93 -33.13 -2.67
CA ALA A 270 13.10 -34.14 -1.61
C ALA A 270 13.22 -35.58 -2.15
N ASP A 271 13.10 -35.83 -3.46
CA ASP A 271 13.21 -37.19 -4.02
C ASP A 271 13.88 -37.21 -5.41
N ALA A 272 15.19 -36.94 -5.47
CA ALA A 272 16.07 -37.45 -6.54
C ALA A 272 17.56 -37.31 -6.18
N ASN A 273 18.06 -38.30 -5.44
CA ASN A 273 19.37 -38.95 -5.55
C ASN A 273 20.69 -38.13 -5.76
N ALA A 274 21.56 -38.26 -4.76
CA ALA A 274 23.01 -38.52 -4.83
C ALA A 274 23.95 -37.64 -5.68
N GLY A 275 24.77 -36.85 -4.97
CA GLY A 275 26.19 -36.63 -5.27
C GLY A 275 26.52 -35.51 -6.26
N VAL A 276 27.17 -34.45 -5.76
CA VAL A 276 28.44 -33.86 -6.24
C VAL A 276 28.61 -32.45 -5.62
N GLU A 277 29.72 -32.32 -4.89
CA GLU A 277 30.57 -31.16 -4.57
C GLU A 277 30.03 -29.72 -4.47
N ASN A 278 30.23 -29.18 -3.26
CA ASN A 278 30.41 -27.79 -2.84
C ASN A 278 30.68 -26.74 -3.95
N VAL A 279 29.71 -25.84 -4.11
CA VAL A 279 29.90 -24.45 -4.55
C VAL A 279 29.27 -23.56 -3.47
N PRO A 280 29.91 -22.46 -3.01
CA PRO A 280 29.30 -21.60 -2.02
C PRO A 280 28.13 -20.85 -2.67
N LEU A 281 26.90 -21.25 -2.35
CA LEU A 281 25.70 -20.51 -2.69
C LEU A 281 25.73 -19.18 -1.92
N PHE A 282 26.00 -18.09 -2.63
CA PHE A 282 25.40 -16.81 -2.26
C PHE A 282 23.89 -17.00 -2.48
N ALA A 283 23.18 -17.35 -1.41
CA ALA A 283 21.73 -17.39 -1.40
C ALA A 283 21.23 -15.95 -1.53
N GLU A 284 21.13 -15.46 -2.76
CA GLU A 284 20.20 -14.38 -3.08
C GLU A 284 18.82 -14.87 -2.67
N ASP A 285 18.19 -14.17 -1.73
CA ASP A 285 16.91 -14.58 -1.14
C ASP A 285 15.81 -14.49 -2.22
N PRO A 286 15.35 -15.61 -2.82
CA PRO A 286 14.48 -15.60 -4.00
C PRO A 286 13.07 -15.05 -3.69
N GLN A 287 12.80 -14.81 -2.41
CA GLN A 287 11.48 -14.46 -1.88
C GLN A 287 11.24 -12.94 -1.92
N LEU A 288 12.27 -12.12 -1.68
CA LEU A 288 12.13 -10.67 -1.82
C LEU A 288 12.17 -10.26 -3.29
N SER A 289 12.93 -10.98 -4.13
CA SER A 289 12.95 -10.76 -5.59
C SER A 289 11.58 -10.97 -6.23
N GLN A 290 10.76 -11.92 -5.74
CA GLN A 290 9.39 -12.11 -6.21
C GLN A 290 8.42 -11.00 -5.78
N VAL A 291 8.55 -10.47 -4.57
CA VAL A 291 7.72 -9.34 -4.09
C VAL A 291 8.16 -8.01 -4.73
N THR A 292 9.46 -7.84 -4.99
CA THR A 292 9.99 -6.71 -5.74
C THR A 292 9.72 -6.82 -7.25
N ASP A 293 9.69 -8.03 -7.82
CA ASP A 293 9.19 -8.32 -9.17
C ASP A 293 7.68 -8.09 -9.27
N TRP A 294 6.92 -8.35 -8.22
CA TRP A 294 5.52 -7.95 -8.16
C TRP A 294 5.35 -6.44 -7.97
N MET A 295 6.23 -5.74 -7.24
CA MET A 295 6.24 -4.28 -7.18
C MET A 295 6.70 -3.64 -8.51
N SER A 296 7.58 -4.31 -9.25
CA SER A 296 7.97 -3.94 -10.62
C SER A 296 6.83 -4.24 -11.60
N GLY A 297 6.15 -5.38 -11.41
CA GLY A 297 4.98 -5.82 -12.15
C GLY A 297 3.77 -4.92 -11.89
N SER A 298 3.51 -4.53 -10.65
CA SER A 298 2.46 -3.57 -10.25
C SER A 298 2.76 -2.20 -10.83
N ARG A 299 4.03 -1.74 -10.84
CA ARG A 299 4.43 -0.54 -11.61
C ARG A 299 4.13 -0.69 -13.11
N ASN A 300 4.27 -1.88 -13.69
CA ASN A 300 3.89 -2.18 -15.07
C ASN A 300 2.35 -2.19 -15.27
N TRP A 301 1.59 -2.70 -14.29
CA TRP A 301 0.12 -2.67 -14.25
C TRP A 301 -0.42 -1.24 -14.12
N PHE A 302 0.28 -0.36 -13.39
CA PHE A 302 -0.04 1.08 -13.33
C PHE A 302 0.46 1.85 -14.57
N GLY A 303 1.53 1.39 -15.23
CA GLY A 303 1.93 1.88 -16.56
C GLY A 303 0.87 1.65 -17.63
N LEU A 304 0.10 0.54 -17.53
CA LEU A 304 -1.09 0.29 -18.34
C LEU A 304 -2.27 1.22 -18.01
N LEU A 305 -2.30 1.83 -16.82
CA LEU A 305 -3.25 2.87 -16.45
C LEU A 305 -2.78 4.27 -16.89
N ASP A 306 -1.47 4.51 -16.92
CA ASP A 306 -0.84 5.79 -17.34
C ASP A 306 -0.81 5.97 -18.87
N HIS A 307 -0.76 4.89 -19.65
CA HIS A 307 -0.73 4.97 -21.11
C HIS A 307 -1.98 5.67 -21.72
N ASP A 308 -3.13 5.63 -21.05
CA ASP A 308 -4.38 6.25 -21.53
C ASP A 308 -4.68 7.63 -20.90
N VAL A 309 -4.04 8.01 -19.79
CA VAL A 309 -4.24 9.36 -19.20
C VAL A 309 -3.62 10.44 -20.08
N SER A 310 -2.65 10.08 -20.93
CA SER A 310 -2.10 10.99 -21.95
C SER A 310 -3.10 11.38 -23.06
N GLN A 311 -4.25 10.71 -23.17
CA GLN A 311 -5.32 11.05 -24.11
C GLN A 311 -6.45 11.92 -23.52
N ILE A 312 -6.39 12.29 -22.24
CA ILE A 312 -7.40 13.17 -21.60
C ILE A 312 -7.07 14.66 -21.85
N GLY A 313 -6.13 14.94 -22.77
CA GLY A 313 -5.64 16.29 -23.09
C GLY A 313 -5.77 16.71 -24.56
N GLU A 314 -6.53 15.99 -25.39
CA GLU A 314 -6.92 16.45 -26.74
C GLU A 314 -8.44 16.67 -26.85
#